data_AF-A0A0P9Q2T5-F1
#
_entry.id   AF-A0A0P9Q2T5-F1
#
_cell.length_a   1.000
_cell.length_b   1.000
_cell.length_c   1.000
_cell.angle_alpha   90.00
_cell.angle_beta   90.00
_cell.angle_gamma   90.00
#
_symmetry.space_group_name_H-M   'P 1'
#
loop_
_entity.id
_entity.type
_entity.pdbx_description
1 polymer ?
#
loop_
_entity_poly.entity_id
_entity_poly.type
_entity_poly.pdbx_seq_one_letter_code
_entity_poly.pdbx_strand_id
1 'polypeptide(L)'
;MHVPKLTDDEKKAFGDYSSHYAVISDFGAGMDTAVQPLAGLMQKGSFRSVSDVIQRRADLAAVQTGLDEVGEKLTIEQGKADAAHAKLKQPDDLKVVYDKAYDRTVSVPANTFREVLPQIKGTFSSGLKVADYVDAHKSQIDISGSAITVKDPVVQAELNKLLQELNEQGKNAQQAQARLQSLMTGR
;
A
#
# COMPACT_ATOMS: atom_id res chain seq x y z
N MET A 1 10.20 10.24 -0.65
CA MET A 1 11.39 11.10 -0.51
C MET A 1 12.62 10.23 -0.66
N HIS A 2 13.46 10.50 -1.66
CA HIS A 2 14.69 9.73 -1.88
C HIS A 2 15.83 10.39 -1.11
N VAL A 3 16.44 9.64 -0.19
CA VAL A 3 17.60 10.11 0.59
C VAL A 3 18.85 9.54 -0.09
N PRO A 4 19.77 10.38 -0.62
CA PRO A 4 20.97 9.89 -1.31
C PRO A 4 21.82 8.98 -0.42
N LYS A 5 22.58 8.05 -0.99
CA LYS A 5 23.62 7.34 -0.23
C LYS A 5 24.90 8.18 -0.21
N LEU A 6 25.52 8.33 0.96
CA LEU A 6 26.82 9.01 1.06
C LEU A 6 27.91 8.18 0.35
N THR A 7 28.75 8.87 -0.42
CA THR A 7 30.03 8.36 -0.91
C THR A 7 31.01 8.17 0.24
N ASP A 8 32.11 7.43 0.02
CA ASP A 8 33.09 7.18 1.08
C ASP A 8 33.82 8.44 1.54
N ASP A 9 34.00 9.42 0.66
CA ASP A 9 34.57 10.73 1.01
C ASP A 9 33.57 11.58 1.82
N GLU A 10 32.28 11.53 1.49
CA GLU A 10 31.23 12.17 2.29
C GLU A 10 31.09 11.51 3.67
N LYS A 11 31.15 10.18 3.76
CA LYS A 11 31.15 9.49 5.07
C LYS A 11 32.31 9.94 5.96
N LYS A 12 33.51 10.11 5.39
CA LYS A 12 34.67 10.64 6.11
C LYS A 12 34.43 12.08 6.58
N ALA A 13 33.82 12.92 5.75
CA ALA A 13 33.48 14.30 6.11
C ALA A 13 32.40 14.36 7.22
N PHE A 14 31.46 13.43 7.24
CA PHE A 14 30.39 13.34 8.25
C PHE A 14 30.88 12.81 9.61
N GLY A 15 32.01 12.10 9.67
CA GLY A 15 32.56 11.55 10.91
C GLY A 15 31.53 10.71 11.68
N ASP A 16 31.34 11.02 12.97
CA ASP A 16 30.43 10.29 13.87
C ASP A 16 28.95 10.37 13.45
N TYR A 17 28.58 11.37 12.63
CA TYR A 17 27.23 11.54 12.10
C TYR A 17 26.91 10.62 10.91
N SER A 18 27.91 9.90 10.38
CA SER A 18 27.69 8.90 9.32
C SER A 18 26.69 7.82 9.75
N SER A 19 26.72 7.40 11.02
CA SER A 19 25.78 6.44 11.60
C SER A 19 24.34 6.96 11.65
N HIS A 20 24.17 8.25 11.96
CA HIS A 20 22.88 8.93 12.00
C HIS A 20 22.23 9.00 10.62
N TYR A 21 23.05 9.37 9.63
CA TYR A 21 22.63 9.43 8.25
C TYR A 21 22.25 8.03 7.73
N ALA A 22 23.06 7.02 8.05
CA ALA A 22 22.86 5.64 7.61
C ALA A 22 21.47 5.11 7.99
N VAL A 23 20.99 5.35 9.22
CA VAL A 23 19.63 4.92 9.63
C VAL A 23 18.56 5.42 8.67
N ILE A 24 18.59 6.70 8.32
CA ILE A 24 17.58 7.32 7.45
C ILE A 24 17.77 6.86 5.99
N SER A 25 19.02 6.81 5.49
CA SER A 25 19.28 6.40 4.10
C SER A 25 19.01 4.92 3.86
N ASP A 26 19.28 4.07 4.85
CA ASP A 26 19.05 2.62 4.77
C ASP A 26 17.56 2.32 4.81
N PHE A 27 16.79 2.99 5.69
CA PHE A 27 15.33 2.92 5.65
C PHE A 27 14.79 3.39 4.30
N GLY A 28 15.26 4.53 3.77
CA GLY A 28 14.83 5.04 2.47
C GLY A 28 15.03 4.02 1.34
N ALA A 29 16.20 3.38 1.28
CA ALA A 29 16.51 2.34 0.30
C ALA A 29 15.69 1.06 0.50
N GLY A 30 15.48 0.65 1.76
CA GLY A 30 14.63 -0.49 2.12
C GLY A 30 13.18 -0.26 1.73
N MET A 31 12.65 0.92 2.04
CA MET A 31 11.30 1.35 1.64
C MET A 31 11.15 1.38 0.13
N ASP A 32 12.09 2.00 -0.60
CA ASP A 32 12.07 2.05 -2.07
C ASP A 32 12.00 0.63 -2.65
N THR A 33 12.81 -0.30 -2.12
CA THR A 33 12.79 -1.71 -2.53
C THR A 33 11.48 -2.40 -2.19
N ALA A 34 10.92 -2.15 -1.00
CA ALA A 34 9.66 -2.72 -0.56
C ALA A 34 8.49 -2.30 -1.45
N VAL A 35 8.47 -1.04 -1.92
CA VAL A 35 7.36 -0.48 -2.72
C VAL A 35 7.52 -0.68 -4.22
N GLN A 36 8.69 -1.12 -4.72
CA GLN A 36 8.92 -1.43 -6.15
C GLN A 36 7.79 -2.23 -6.82
N PRO A 37 7.22 -3.29 -6.20
CA PRO A 37 6.17 -4.08 -6.85
C PRO A 37 4.83 -3.36 -6.99
N LEU A 38 4.57 -2.30 -6.23
CA LEU A 38 3.23 -1.69 -6.11
C LEU A 38 2.66 -1.25 -7.45
N ALA A 39 3.46 -0.64 -8.33
CA ALA A 39 2.97 -0.18 -9.63
C ALA A 39 2.45 -1.35 -10.48
N GLY A 40 3.19 -2.47 -10.51
CA GLY A 40 2.80 -3.69 -11.21
C GLY A 40 1.57 -4.35 -10.57
N LEU A 41 1.50 -4.37 -9.24
CA LEU A 41 0.31 -4.87 -8.53
C LEU A 41 -0.94 -4.04 -8.85
N MET A 42 -0.85 -2.71 -8.85
CA MET A 42 -1.98 -1.84 -9.20
C MET A 42 -2.41 -2.01 -10.66
N GLN A 43 -1.46 -2.14 -11.58
CA GLN A 43 -1.78 -2.42 -12.99
C GLN A 43 -2.47 -3.78 -13.14
N LYS A 44 -1.96 -4.81 -12.47
CA LYS A 44 -2.52 -6.16 -12.45
C LYS A 44 -3.91 -6.20 -11.80
N GLY A 45 -4.15 -5.39 -10.78
CA GLY A 45 -5.43 -5.32 -10.08
C GLY A 45 -6.50 -4.46 -10.78
N SER A 46 -6.15 -3.71 -11.82
CA SER A 46 -7.09 -2.78 -12.45
C SER A 46 -8.30 -3.48 -13.09
N PHE A 47 -9.51 -3.00 -12.81
CA PHE A 47 -10.75 -3.48 -13.44
C PHE A 47 -11.70 -2.31 -13.68
N ARG A 48 -12.55 -2.41 -14.71
CA ARG A 48 -13.51 -1.37 -15.09
C ARG A 48 -14.96 -1.86 -15.08
N SER A 49 -15.17 -3.17 -14.96
CA SER A 49 -16.50 -3.79 -15.00
C SER A 49 -16.59 -4.99 -14.07
N VAL A 50 -17.82 -5.45 -13.79
CA VAL A 50 -18.06 -6.71 -13.06
C VAL A 50 -17.53 -7.91 -13.84
N SER A 51 -17.64 -7.88 -15.18
CA SER A 51 -17.05 -8.92 -16.05
C SER A 51 -15.54 -9.00 -15.88
N ASP A 52 -14.85 -7.85 -15.79
CA ASP A 52 -13.40 -7.80 -15.56
C ASP A 52 -13.06 -8.43 -14.21
N VAL A 53 -13.81 -8.09 -13.15
CA VAL A 53 -13.60 -8.63 -11.80
C VAL A 53 -13.69 -10.16 -11.79
N ILE A 54 -14.65 -10.73 -12.52
CA ILE A 54 -14.83 -12.18 -12.63
C ILE A 54 -13.67 -12.81 -13.42
N GLN A 55 -13.37 -12.28 -14.61
CA GLN A 55 -12.31 -12.79 -15.48
C GLN A 55 -10.93 -12.70 -14.83
N ARG A 56 -10.71 -11.69 -13.99
CA ARG A 56 -9.44 -11.39 -13.35
C ARG A 56 -9.38 -11.82 -11.89
N ARG A 57 -10.29 -12.68 -11.42
CA ARG A 57 -10.35 -13.13 -10.03
C ARG A 57 -8.99 -13.59 -9.48
N ALA A 58 -8.25 -14.38 -10.25
CA ALA A 58 -6.91 -14.84 -9.87
C ALA A 58 -5.88 -13.70 -9.75
N ASP A 59 -5.97 -12.70 -10.62
CA ASP A 59 -5.14 -11.50 -10.54
C ASP A 59 -5.44 -10.70 -9.27
N LEU A 60 -6.73 -10.52 -8.93
CA LEU A 60 -7.14 -9.79 -7.72
C LEU A 60 -6.64 -10.48 -6.45
N ALA A 61 -6.73 -11.80 -6.38
CA ALA A 61 -6.19 -12.59 -5.27
C ALA A 61 -4.66 -12.44 -5.17
N ALA A 62 -3.94 -12.51 -6.29
CA ALA A 62 -2.49 -12.30 -6.31
C ALA A 62 -2.09 -10.88 -5.88
N VAL A 63 -2.89 -9.87 -6.21
CA VAL A 63 -2.67 -8.48 -5.75
C VAL A 63 -2.82 -8.37 -4.24
N GLN A 64 -3.79 -9.04 -3.63
CA GLN A 64 -3.93 -9.04 -2.17
C GLN A 64 -2.68 -9.61 -1.48
N THR A 65 -2.17 -10.75 -1.96
CA THR A 65 -0.94 -11.34 -1.44
C THR A 65 0.24 -10.38 -1.62
N GLY A 66 0.39 -9.77 -2.80
CA GLY A 66 1.47 -8.81 -3.04
C GLY A 66 1.38 -7.57 -2.15
N LEU A 67 0.18 -7.07 -1.84
CA LEU A 67 0.00 -5.96 -0.91
C LEU A 67 0.38 -6.32 0.53
N ASP A 68 0.09 -7.56 0.95
CA ASP A 68 0.49 -8.06 2.27
C ASP A 68 2.02 -8.16 2.37
N GLU A 69 2.68 -8.71 1.33
CA GLU A 69 4.14 -8.78 1.26
C GLU A 69 4.81 -7.39 1.32
N VAL A 70 4.22 -6.39 0.66
CA VAL A 70 4.72 -5.01 0.74
C VAL A 70 4.58 -4.46 2.16
N GLY A 71 3.43 -4.67 2.80
CA GLY A 71 3.18 -4.23 4.18
C GLY A 71 4.13 -4.89 5.20
N GLU A 72 4.41 -6.19 5.01
CA GLU A 72 5.37 -6.93 5.84
C GLU A 72 6.79 -6.37 5.67
N LYS A 73 7.26 -6.19 4.42
CA LYS A 73 8.58 -5.61 4.14
C LYS A 73 8.73 -4.22 4.77
N LEU A 74 7.73 -3.35 4.64
CA LEU A 74 7.77 -2.03 5.25
C LEU A 74 7.84 -2.08 6.78
N THR A 75 7.12 -3.01 7.41
CA THR A 75 7.17 -3.23 8.86
C THR A 75 8.57 -3.69 9.30
N ILE A 76 9.19 -4.59 8.54
CA ILE A 76 10.55 -5.06 8.79
C ILE A 76 11.56 -3.90 8.66
N GLU A 77 11.48 -3.11 7.59
CA GLU A 77 12.41 -1.99 7.37
C GLU A 77 12.25 -0.88 8.42
N GLN A 78 11.01 -0.57 8.84
CA GLN A 78 10.79 0.35 9.96
C GLN A 78 11.40 -0.20 11.25
N GLY A 79 11.19 -1.48 11.57
CA GLY A 79 11.74 -2.09 12.78
C GLY A 79 13.28 -2.08 12.82
N LYS A 80 13.94 -2.25 11.67
CA LYS A 80 15.40 -2.09 11.56
C LYS A 80 15.84 -0.66 11.86
N ALA A 81 15.14 0.32 11.29
CA ALA A 81 15.41 1.73 11.51
C ALA A 81 15.20 2.12 12.98
N ASP A 82 14.11 1.68 13.60
CA ASP A 82 13.77 1.96 15.01
C ASP A 82 14.85 1.38 15.94
N ALA A 83 15.28 0.15 15.67
CA ALA A 83 16.34 -0.50 16.43
C ALA A 83 17.71 0.18 16.25
N ALA A 84 18.00 0.71 15.06
CA ALA A 84 19.24 1.44 14.80
C ALA A 84 19.22 2.83 15.46
N HIS A 85 18.09 3.53 15.37
CA HIS A 85 17.85 4.82 16.00
C HIS A 85 18.03 4.71 17.53
N ALA A 86 17.43 3.71 18.18
CA ALA A 86 17.54 3.51 19.62
C ALA A 86 18.98 3.24 20.12
N LYS A 87 19.90 2.84 19.24
CA LYS A 87 21.32 2.59 19.57
C LYS A 87 22.20 3.83 19.39
N LEU A 88 21.69 4.90 18.78
CA LEU A 88 22.45 6.13 18.55
C LEU A 88 22.73 6.82 19.88
N LYS A 89 24.00 7.20 20.08
CA LYS A 89 24.41 8.02 21.22
C LYS A 89 24.52 9.46 20.72
N GLN A 90 23.69 10.31 21.29
CA GLN A 90 23.51 11.69 20.84
C GLN A 90 23.58 12.66 22.01
N PRO A 91 24.24 13.82 21.84
CA PRO A 91 23.97 14.99 22.65
C PRO A 91 22.49 15.38 22.60
N ASP A 92 21.97 15.98 23.67
CA ASP A 92 20.53 16.32 23.79
C ASP A 92 20.04 17.26 22.69
N ASP A 93 20.87 18.23 22.29
CA ASP A 93 20.57 19.19 21.22
C ASP A 93 20.47 18.52 19.84
N LEU A 94 21.40 17.63 19.52
CA LEU A 94 21.37 16.82 18.31
C LEU A 94 20.17 15.88 18.29
N LYS A 95 19.89 15.25 19.43
CA LYS A 95 18.80 14.29 19.55
C LYS A 95 17.47 14.90 19.11
N VAL A 96 17.15 16.11 19.58
CA VAL A 96 15.89 16.78 19.24
C VAL A 96 15.73 17.00 17.73
N VAL A 97 16.76 17.50 17.06
CA VAL A 97 16.69 17.75 15.61
C VAL A 97 16.70 16.46 14.80
N TYR A 98 17.43 15.45 15.27
CA TYR A 98 17.49 14.15 14.64
C TYR A 98 16.15 13.39 14.77
N ASP A 99 15.55 13.37 15.96
CA ASP A 99 14.25 12.74 16.21
C ASP A 99 13.18 13.32 15.27
N LYS A 100 13.19 14.64 15.05
CA LYS A 100 12.30 15.30 14.11
C LYS A 100 12.56 14.90 12.65
N ALA A 101 13.83 14.74 12.27
CA ALA A 101 14.18 14.24 10.95
C ALA A 101 13.72 12.79 10.77
N TYR A 102 14.01 11.93 11.76
CA TYR A 102 13.62 10.54 11.80
C TYR A 102 12.10 10.36 11.72
N ASP A 103 11.35 11.14 12.49
CA ASP A 103 9.88 11.11 12.44
C ASP A 103 9.38 11.42 11.02
N ARG A 104 9.88 12.49 10.41
CA ARG A 104 9.47 12.92 9.07
C ARG A 104 9.87 11.94 7.96
N THR A 105 11.03 11.30 8.06
CA THR A 105 11.61 10.48 6.97
C THR A 105 11.40 8.99 7.14
N VAL A 106 11.12 8.52 8.35
CA VAL A 106 10.95 7.10 8.68
C VAL A 106 9.56 6.83 9.22
N SER A 107 9.22 7.44 10.35
CA SER A 107 8.01 7.10 11.10
C SER A 107 6.73 7.47 10.34
N VAL A 108 6.63 8.72 9.88
CA VAL A 108 5.47 9.22 9.12
C VAL A 108 5.25 8.42 7.83
N PRO A 109 6.25 8.19 6.97
CA PRO A 109 6.06 7.37 5.78
C PRO A 109 5.61 5.94 6.09
N ALA A 110 6.28 5.25 7.03
CA ALA A 110 5.95 3.87 7.36
C ALA A 110 4.54 3.72 7.93
N ASN A 111 4.14 4.64 8.84
CA ASN A 111 2.80 4.67 9.41
C ASN A 111 1.74 4.98 8.34
N THR A 112 2.01 5.92 7.44
CA THR A 112 1.11 6.24 6.33
C THR A 112 0.85 5.00 5.45
N PHE A 113 1.89 4.24 5.09
CA PHE A 113 1.69 2.99 4.35
C PHE A 113 0.87 1.97 5.14
N ARG A 114 1.13 1.82 6.44
CA ARG A 114 0.38 0.89 7.30
C ARG A 114 -1.11 1.23 7.36
N GLU A 115 -1.46 2.52 7.37
CA GLU A 115 -2.85 2.98 7.37
C GLU A 115 -3.53 2.82 6.01
N VAL A 116 -2.78 3.02 4.93
CA VAL A 116 -3.33 3.13 3.57
C VAL A 116 -3.42 1.77 2.87
N LEU A 117 -2.45 0.87 3.03
CA LEU A 117 -2.45 -0.44 2.37
C LEU A 117 -3.73 -1.26 2.65
N PRO A 118 -4.27 -1.32 3.88
CA PRO A 118 -5.54 -2.01 4.14
C PRO A 118 -6.73 -1.41 3.38
N GLN A 119 -6.76 -0.09 3.19
CA GLN A 119 -7.84 0.59 2.46
C GLN A 119 -7.80 0.24 0.97
N ILE A 120 -6.60 0.17 0.39
CA ILE A 120 -6.39 -0.29 -1.00
C ILE A 120 -6.79 -1.76 -1.14
N LYS A 121 -6.38 -2.61 -0.17
CA LYS A 121 -6.72 -4.04 -0.14
C LYS A 121 -8.24 -4.27 -0.05
N GLY A 122 -8.97 -3.39 0.62
CA GLY A 122 -10.43 -3.42 0.73
C GLY A 122 -11.12 -3.51 -0.63
N THR A 123 -10.69 -2.71 -1.61
CA THR A 123 -11.27 -2.73 -2.97
C THR A 123 -11.11 -4.08 -3.65
N PHE A 124 -9.93 -4.70 -3.56
CA PHE A 124 -9.69 -6.03 -4.14
C PHE A 124 -10.48 -7.10 -3.40
N SER A 125 -10.61 -6.98 -2.07
CA SER A 125 -11.42 -7.89 -1.26
C SER A 125 -12.90 -7.84 -1.66
N SER A 126 -13.48 -6.65 -1.82
CA SER A 126 -14.87 -6.51 -2.24
C SER A 126 -15.06 -6.94 -3.71
N GLY A 127 -14.07 -6.73 -4.57
CA GLY A 127 -14.07 -7.28 -5.93
C GLY A 127 -14.13 -8.80 -5.94
N LEU A 128 -13.31 -9.47 -5.12
CA LEU A 128 -13.36 -10.93 -4.97
C LEU A 128 -14.69 -11.42 -4.42
N LYS A 129 -15.29 -10.73 -3.44
CA LYS A 129 -16.64 -11.06 -2.96
C LYS A 129 -17.68 -11.00 -4.09
N VAL A 130 -17.62 -9.98 -4.95
CA VAL A 130 -18.49 -9.89 -6.13
C VAL A 130 -18.24 -11.06 -7.09
N ALA A 131 -16.98 -11.37 -7.40
CA ALA A 131 -16.64 -12.50 -8.28
C ALA A 131 -17.17 -13.83 -7.72
N ASP A 132 -16.95 -14.09 -6.43
CA ASP A 132 -17.39 -15.29 -5.73
C ASP A 132 -18.92 -15.41 -5.73
N TYR A 133 -19.60 -14.28 -5.47
CA TYR A 133 -21.05 -14.25 -5.46
C TYR A 133 -21.66 -14.52 -6.83
N VAL A 134 -21.08 -13.93 -7.89
CA VAL A 134 -21.56 -14.16 -9.25
C VAL A 134 -21.33 -15.61 -9.68
N ASP A 135 -20.16 -16.19 -9.39
CA ASP A 135 -19.88 -17.59 -9.74
C ASP A 135 -20.85 -18.55 -9.04
N ALA A 136 -21.12 -18.32 -7.74
CA ALA A 136 -22.07 -19.10 -6.95
C ALA A 136 -23.52 -19.04 -7.49
N HIS A 137 -23.89 -17.95 -8.17
CA HIS A 137 -25.25 -17.71 -8.68
C HIS A 137 -25.34 -17.65 -10.21
N LYS A 138 -24.36 -18.20 -10.93
CA LYS A 138 -24.24 -18.10 -12.40
C LYS A 138 -25.46 -18.59 -13.20
N SER A 139 -26.28 -19.48 -12.65
CA SER A 139 -27.53 -19.92 -13.32
C SER A 139 -28.63 -18.84 -13.29
N GLN A 140 -28.52 -17.91 -12.35
CA GLN A 140 -29.47 -16.84 -12.05
C GLN A 140 -29.00 -15.48 -12.55
N ILE A 141 -27.73 -15.34 -12.92
CA ILE A 141 -27.11 -14.10 -13.37
C ILE A 141 -26.63 -14.27 -14.81
N ASP A 142 -27.18 -13.45 -15.71
CA ASP A 142 -26.72 -13.32 -17.09
C ASP A 142 -25.87 -12.05 -17.23
N ILE A 143 -24.67 -12.19 -17.77
CA ILE A 143 -23.76 -11.07 -18.02
C ILE A 143 -23.52 -10.97 -19.52
N SER A 144 -24.02 -9.90 -20.11
CA SER A 144 -23.92 -9.59 -21.53
C SER A 144 -23.24 -8.24 -21.71
N GLY A 145 -21.91 -8.26 -21.86
CA GLY A 145 -21.08 -7.05 -21.91
C GLY A 145 -21.12 -6.30 -20.57
N SER A 146 -21.63 -5.07 -20.58
CA SER A 146 -21.84 -4.26 -19.37
C SER A 146 -23.21 -4.48 -18.72
N ALA A 147 -24.13 -5.19 -19.36
CA ALA A 147 -25.46 -5.47 -18.83
C ALA A 147 -25.43 -6.71 -17.92
N ILE A 148 -26.04 -6.59 -16.75
CA ILE A 148 -26.22 -7.69 -15.79
C ILE A 148 -27.72 -7.87 -15.60
N THR A 149 -28.23 -9.05 -15.92
CA THR A 149 -29.63 -9.42 -15.68
C THR A 149 -29.68 -10.51 -14.63
N VAL A 150 -30.40 -10.26 -13.54
CA VAL A 150 -30.56 -11.21 -12.44
C VAL A 150 -32.01 -11.68 -12.40
N LYS A 151 -32.22 -13.00 -12.41
CA LYS A 151 -33.56 -13.62 -12.48
C LYS A 151 -34.26 -13.64 -11.13
N ASP A 152 -33.49 -13.80 -10.05
CA ASP A 152 -34.00 -13.92 -8.70
C ASP A 152 -33.86 -12.58 -7.92
N PRO A 153 -34.95 -12.05 -7.34
CA PRO A 153 -34.91 -10.77 -6.61
C PRO A 153 -34.00 -10.75 -5.39
N VAL A 154 -33.85 -11.88 -4.69
CA VAL A 154 -32.97 -11.99 -3.51
C VAL A 154 -31.52 -11.94 -3.97
N VAL A 155 -31.19 -12.66 -5.05
CA VAL A 155 -29.86 -12.61 -5.65
C VAL A 155 -29.52 -11.21 -6.15
N GLN A 156 -30.50 -10.52 -6.74
CA GLN A 156 -30.32 -9.16 -7.21
C GLN A 156 -30.05 -8.19 -6.05
N ALA A 157 -30.79 -8.31 -4.95
CA ALA A 157 -30.63 -7.45 -3.79
C ALA A 157 -29.23 -7.59 -3.15
N GLU A 158 -28.76 -8.83 -2.97
CA GLU A 158 -27.42 -9.06 -2.39
C GLU A 158 -26.30 -8.66 -3.35
N LEU A 159 -26.43 -8.93 -4.67
CA LEU A 159 -25.47 -8.44 -5.66
C LEU A 159 -25.38 -6.91 -5.63
N ASN A 160 -26.51 -6.21 -5.57
CA ASN A 160 -26.53 -4.75 -5.47
C ASN A 160 -25.80 -4.24 -4.22
N LYS A 161 -25.97 -4.90 -3.08
CA LYS A 161 -25.26 -4.57 -1.84
C LYS A 161 -23.75 -4.76 -1.97
N LEU A 162 -23.30 -5.87 -2.57
CA LEU A 162 -21.88 -6.11 -2.83
C LEU A 162 -21.27 -5.08 -3.79
N LEU A 163 -22.02 -4.66 -4.82
CA LEU A 163 -21.60 -3.61 -5.73
C LEU A 163 -21.55 -2.24 -5.05
N GLN A 164 -22.46 -1.94 -4.11
CA GLN A 164 -22.40 -0.74 -3.29
C GLN A 164 -21.14 -0.73 -2.41
N GLU A 165 -20.87 -1.84 -1.70
CA GLU A 165 -19.65 -2.01 -0.90
C GLU A 165 -18.39 -1.81 -1.76
N LEU A 166 -18.34 -2.42 -2.95
CA LEU A 166 -17.23 -2.27 -3.88
C LEU A 166 -17.03 -0.80 -4.31
N ASN A 167 -18.11 -0.08 -4.59
CA ASN A 167 -18.05 1.34 -4.94
C ASN A 167 -17.55 2.21 -3.77
N GLU A 168 -17.96 1.89 -2.54
CA GLU A 168 -17.46 2.57 -1.34
C GLU A 168 -15.97 2.31 -1.13
N GLN A 169 -15.51 1.07 -1.27
CA GLN A 169 -14.09 0.75 -1.21
C GLN A 169 -13.29 1.43 -2.33
N GLY A 170 -13.85 1.52 -3.54
CA GLY A 170 -13.24 2.28 -4.64
C GLY A 170 -12.96 3.74 -4.26
N LYS A 171 -13.90 4.41 -3.58
CA LYS A 171 -13.69 5.78 -3.07
C LYS A 171 -12.61 5.83 -1.97
N ASN A 172 -12.61 4.87 -1.06
CA ASN A 172 -11.59 4.78 -0.01
C ASN A 172 -10.20 4.59 -0.63
N ALA A 173 -10.05 3.72 -1.61
CA ALA A 173 -8.80 3.48 -2.33
C ALA A 173 -8.31 4.73 -3.09
N GLN A 174 -9.21 5.52 -3.67
CA GLN A 174 -8.85 6.80 -4.30
C GLN A 174 -8.29 7.81 -3.28
N GLN A 175 -8.92 7.93 -2.11
CA GLN A 175 -8.44 8.81 -1.03
C GLN A 175 -7.08 8.32 -0.49
N ALA A 176 -6.95 7.02 -0.28
CA ALA A 176 -5.71 6.34 0.06
C ALA A 176 -4.58 6.66 -0.93
N GLN A 177 -4.85 6.53 -2.23
CA GLN A 177 -3.89 6.85 -3.28
C GLN A 177 -3.47 8.33 -3.24
N ALA A 178 -4.42 9.25 -3.03
CA ALA A 178 -4.11 10.67 -2.89
C ALA A 178 -3.20 10.96 -1.68
N ARG A 179 -3.40 10.28 -0.54
CA ARG A 179 -2.52 10.38 0.63
C ARG A 179 -1.10 9.89 0.33
N LEU A 180 -0.95 8.77 -0.34
CA LEU A 180 0.37 8.26 -0.75
C LEU A 180 1.06 9.21 -1.73
N GLN A 181 0.32 9.81 -2.67
CA GLN A 181 0.88 10.79 -3.60
C GLN A 181 1.34 12.08 -2.88
N SER A 182 0.57 12.60 -1.93
CA SER A 182 0.96 13.72 -1.07
C SER A 182 2.24 13.41 -0.31
N LEU A 183 2.32 12.23 0.34
CA LEU A 183 3.53 11.77 1.02
C LEU A 183 4.75 11.70 0.09
N MET A 184 4.59 11.14 -1.12
CA MET A 184 5.70 11.01 -2.07
C MET A 184 6.17 12.36 -2.62
N THR A 185 5.25 13.30 -2.81
CA THR A 185 5.54 14.65 -3.32
C THR A 185 5.92 15.65 -2.23
N GLY A 186 5.81 15.27 -0.95
CA GLY A 186 6.12 16.14 0.20
C GLY A 186 5.19 17.34 0.33
N ARG A 187 3.95 17.23 -0.19
CA ARG A 187 2.92 18.27 -0.15
C ARG A 187 1.84 17.97 0.87
#